data_AF-A0A1S2PG10-F1
#
_entry.id   AF-A0A1S2PG10-F1
#
_cell.length_a   1.000
_cell.length_b   1.000
_cell.length_c   1.000
_cell.angle_alpha   90.00
_cell.angle_beta   90.00
_cell.angle_gamma   90.00
#
_symmetry.space_group_name_H-M   'P 1'
#
loop_
_entity.id
_entity.type
_entity.pdbx_description
1 polymer ?
#
loop_
_entity_poly.entity_id
_entity_poly.type
_entity_poly.pdbx_seq_one_letter_code
_entity_poly.pdbx_strand_id
1 'polypeptide(L)'
;MTPGARTTATPGRLTAGFGAEREVDRIRPAEDIRHGRPIEAFVVKAWTDRGWSRVATAVAVGASRILLLAAPVRARRWRVRVTAARAAVRTAEFGLYRSRT
;
A
#
# COMPACT_ATOMS: atom_id res chain seq x y z
N MET A 1 2.38 -6.48 -8.48
CA MET A 1 3.22 -6.87 -7.31
C MET A 1 4.44 -5.95 -7.30
N THR A 2 4.84 -5.37 -6.16
CA THR A 2 6.01 -4.46 -6.12
C THR A 2 7.30 -5.22 -6.49
N PRO A 3 8.00 -4.89 -7.59
CA PRO A 3 9.23 -5.56 -7.98
C PRO A 3 10.32 -5.45 -6.90
N GLY A 4 11.03 -6.53 -6.61
CA GLY A 4 12.11 -6.56 -5.63
C GLY A 4 11.67 -6.49 -4.16
N ALA A 5 10.36 -6.52 -3.87
CA ALA A 5 9.82 -6.63 -2.53
C ALA A 5 9.29 -8.04 -2.25
N ARG A 6 9.59 -8.59 -1.07
CA ARG A 6 8.88 -9.75 -0.53
C ARG A 6 7.55 -9.27 0.06
N THR A 7 6.46 -9.97 -0.25
CA THR A 7 5.12 -9.62 0.22
C THR A 7 4.56 -10.67 1.16
N THR A 8 3.83 -10.22 2.18
CA THR A 8 3.02 -11.06 3.07
C THR A 8 1.62 -10.48 3.11
N ALA A 9 0.62 -11.31 2.80
CA ALA A 9 -0.78 -10.93 2.75
C ALA A 9 -1.59 -11.65 3.82
N THR A 10 -2.49 -10.91 4.45
CA THR A 10 -3.56 -11.38 5.34
C THR A 10 -4.83 -10.61 4.96
N PRO A 11 -6.04 -11.07 5.31
CA PRO A 11 -7.27 -10.34 4.98
C PRO A 11 -7.19 -8.86 5.38
N GLY A 12 -7.42 -7.96 4.42
CA GLY A 12 -7.37 -6.50 4.64
C GLY A 12 -5.98 -5.91 4.94
N ARG A 13 -4.89 -6.67 4.84
CA ARG A 13 -3.53 -6.16 5.06
C ARG A 13 -2.50 -6.85 4.18
N LEU A 14 -1.74 -6.03 3.47
CA LEU A 14 -0.59 -6.48 2.69
C LEU A 14 0.65 -5.69 3.12
N THR A 15 1.70 -6.43 3.48
CA THR A 15 3.01 -5.86 3.85
C THR A 15 4.02 -6.18 2.75
N ALA A 16 4.77 -5.18 2.31
CA ALA A 16 5.88 -5.31 1.38
C ALA A 16 7.19 -4.96 2.10
N GLY A 17 8.23 -5.76 1.87
CA GLY A 17 9.56 -5.57 2.45
C GLY A 17 10.65 -5.64 1.39
N PHE A 18 11.47 -4.61 1.33
CA PHE A 18 12.68 -4.53 0.49
C PHE A 18 13.91 -5.03 1.25
N GLY A 19 14.91 -5.54 0.53
CA GLY A 19 16.20 -5.93 1.12
C GLY A 19 17.04 -4.75 1.64
N ALA A 20 16.79 -3.54 1.13
CA ALA A 20 17.44 -2.30 1.53
C ALA A 20 16.43 -1.16 1.52
N GLU A 21 16.81 0.00 2.05
CA GLU A 21 15.93 1.17 2.01
C GLU A 21 15.65 1.63 0.58
N ARG A 22 14.41 2.08 0.37
CA ARG A 22 13.94 2.62 -0.89
C ARG A 22 13.14 3.88 -0.60
N GLU A 23 13.34 4.90 -1.40
CA GLU A 23 12.45 6.04 -1.45
C GLU A 23 11.21 5.70 -2.27
N VAL A 24 10.05 6.15 -1.78
CA VAL A 24 8.77 6.02 -2.46
C VAL A 24 8.09 7.37 -2.41
N ASP A 25 7.55 7.80 -3.54
CA ASP A 25 6.74 9.02 -3.68
C ASP A 25 5.34 8.73 -4.25
N ARG A 26 5.17 7.54 -4.85
CA ARG A 26 3.92 7.07 -5.45
C ARG A 26 3.59 5.68 -4.96
N ILE A 27 2.34 5.49 -4.53
CA ILE A 27 1.84 4.20 -4.05
C ILE A 27 0.61 3.82 -4.87
N ARG A 28 0.56 2.58 -5.37
CA ARG A 28 -0.56 2.07 -6.18
C ARG A 28 -1.19 0.81 -5.56
N PRO A 29 -2.19 0.94 -4.67
CA PRO A 29 -3.04 -0.18 -4.30
C PRO A 29 -4.03 -0.53 -5.44
N ALA A 30 -4.39 -1.81 -5.53
CA ALA A 30 -5.44 -2.33 -6.39
C ALA A 30 -6.25 -3.42 -5.68
N GLU A 31 -7.58 -3.39 -5.83
CA GLU A 31 -8.45 -4.50 -5.43
C GLU A 31 -8.52 -5.55 -6.54
N ASP A 32 -8.74 -6.80 -6.15
CA ASP A 32 -9.12 -7.84 -7.11
C ASP A 32 -10.61 -7.69 -7.46
N ILE A 33 -10.89 -6.82 -8.43
CA ILE A 33 -12.25 -6.42 -8.80
C ILE A 33 -13.10 -7.55 -9.39
N ARG A 34 -12.51 -8.70 -9.73
CA ARG A 34 -13.27 -9.92 -10.09
C ARG A 34 -14.16 -10.40 -8.93
N HIS A 35 -13.86 -9.96 -7.71
CA HIS A 35 -14.59 -10.26 -6.48
C HIS A 35 -15.29 -9.02 -5.89
N GLY A 36 -15.47 -7.98 -6.71
CA GLY A 36 -16.11 -6.73 -6.30
C GLY A 36 -15.15 -5.68 -5.75
N ARG A 37 -15.72 -4.63 -5.17
CA ARG A 37 -15.01 -3.45 -4.64
C ARG A 37 -15.36 -3.24 -3.16
N PRO A 38 -14.85 -4.10 -2.27
CA PRO A 38 -15.20 -4.06 -0.85
C PRO A 38 -14.57 -2.93 -0.04
N ILE A 39 -13.42 -2.36 -0.45
CA ILE A 39 -12.68 -1.38 0.36
C ILE A 39 -13.39 -0.01 0.37
N GLU A 40 -13.68 0.49 1.57
CA GLU A 40 -14.26 1.82 1.79
C GLU A 40 -13.22 2.81 2.30
N ALA A 41 -12.30 2.36 3.16
CA ALA A 41 -11.19 3.17 3.66
C ALA A 41 -9.95 2.33 3.96
N PHE A 42 -8.77 2.93 3.79
CA PHE A 42 -7.50 2.31 4.12
C PHE A 42 -6.42 3.33 4.51
N VAL A 43 -5.38 2.82 5.14
CA VAL A 43 -4.17 3.57 5.50
C VAL A 43 -2.94 2.89 4.90
N VAL A 44 -1.99 3.70 4.44
CA VAL A 44 -0.65 3.24 4.10
C VAL A 44 0.31 3.67 5.20
N LYS A 45 1.17 2.74 5.61
CA LYS A 45 2.18 2.98 6.64
C LYS A 45 3.56 2.55 6.14
N ALA A 46 4.58 3.30 6.54
CA ALA A 46 5.98 2.97 6.38
C ALA A 46 6.57 2.60 7.75
N TRP A 47 7.52 1.67 7.79
CA TRP A 47 8.27 1.36 9.00
C TRP A 47 9.46 2.31 9.12
N THR A 48 9.47 3.11 10.19
CA THR A 48 10.53 4.04 10.55
C THR A 48 11.16 3.61 11.87
N ASP A 49 12.10 4.39 12.39
CA ASP A 49 12.78 4.13 13.67
C ASP A 49 11.80 4.10 14.86
N ARG A 50 10.65 4.79 14.73
CA ARG A 50 9.57 4.79 15.73
C ARG A 50 8.51 3.72 15.45
N GLY A 51 8.80 2.77 14.57
CA GLY A 51 7.89 1.73 14.12
C GLY A 51 6.98 2.18 12.98
N TRP A 52 5.74 1.68 12.95
CA TRP A 52 4.83 1.93 11.82
C TRP A 52 4.21 3.34 11.84
N SER A 53 4.76 4.24 11.03
CA SER A 53 4.20 5.58 10.81
C SER A 53 3.22 5.63 9.63
N ARG A 54 2.17 6.45 9.74
CA ARG A 54 1.17 6.66 8.68
C ARG A 54 1.69 7.68 7.68
N VAL A 55 1.67 7.30 6.40
CA VAL A 55 2.16 8.15 5.30
C VAL A 55 1.04 8.60 4.36
N ALA A 56 -0.05 7.84 4.28
CA ALA A 56 -1.22 8.21 3.50
C ALA A 56 -2.49 7.57 4.05
N THR A 57 -3.63 8.21 3.78
CA THR A 57 -4.97 7.67 3.96
C THR A 57 -5.77 7.92 2.70
N ALA A 58 -6.65 6.99 2.35
CA ALA A 58 -7.59 7.21 1.28
C ALA A 58 -8.84 6.38 1.50
N VAL A 59 -9.92 6.85 0.88
CA VAL A 59 -11.15 6.09 0.68
C VAL A 59 -11.06 5.31 -0.63
N ALA A 60 -11.89 4.29 -0.80
CA ALA A 60 -12.17 3.53 -2.04
C ALA A 60 -11.00 3.35 -3.05
N VAL A 61 -10.58 2.10 -3.30
CA VAL A 61 -9.50 1.80 -4.25
C VAL A 61 -10.03 1.53 -5.66
N GLY A 62 -10.99 0.61 -5.79
CA GLY A 62 -11.46 0.12 -7.09
C GLY A 62 -10.39 -0.67 -7.84
N ALA A 63 -10.39 -0.57 -9.18
CA ALA A 63 -9.45 -1.29 -10.04
C ALA A 63 -7.98 -0.97 -9.71
N SER A 64 -7.66 0.31 -9.51
CA SER A 64 -6.42 0.76 -8.87
C SER A 64 -6.52 2.25 -8.58
N ARG A 65 -5.74 2.72 -7.61
CA ARG A 65 -5.60 4.16 -7.31
C ARG A 65 -4.13 4.51 -7.17
N ILE A 66 -3.72 5.71 -7.55
CA ILE A 66 -2.38 6.23 -7.26
C ILE A 66 -2.50 7.25 -6.12
N LEU A 67 -1.68 7.07 -5.09
CA LEU A 67 -1.50 8.03 -4.01
C LEU A 67 -0.14 8.71 -4.21
N LEU A 68 -0.16 10.04 -4.27
CA LEU A 68 1.04 10.86 -4.24
C LEU A 68 1.37 11.19 -2.78
N LEU A 69 2.60 10.95 -2.37
CA LEU A 69 3.10 11.42 -1.08
C LEU A 69 3.55 12.87 -1.19
N ALA A 70 3.38 13.64 -0.10
CA ALA A 70 3.78 15.04 -0.06
C ALA A 70 5.30 15.22 -0.25
N ALA A 71 6.09 14.22 0.15
CA ALA A 71 7.52 14.12 -0.09
C ALA A 71 7.90 12.63 -0.22
N PRO A 72 9.02 12.29 -0.88
CA PRO A 72 9.55 10.94 -0.87
C PRO A 72 9.78 10.44 0.56
N VAL A 73 9.30 9.24 0.88
CA VAL A 73 9.52 8.60 2.17
C VAL A 73 10.47 7.42 1.97
N ARG A 74 11.56 7.39 2.74
CA ARG A 74 12.55 6.31 2.75
C ARG A 74 12.17 5.26 3.80
N ALA A 75 11.97 4.02 3.36
CA ALA A 75 11.71 2.90 4.27
C ALA A 75 11.98 1.53 3.62
N ARG A 76 12.29 0.53 4.46
CA ARG A 76 12.44 -0.88 4.02
C ARG A 76 11.11 -1.62 3.97
N ARG A 77 10.17 -1.28 4.86
CA ARG A 77 8.90 -1.99 5.01
C ARG A 77 7.73 -1.03 4.87
N TRP A 78 6.73 -1.49 4.15
CA TRP A 78 5.54 -0.77 3.80
C TRP A 78 4.34 -1.65 4.04
N ARG A 79 3.21 -1.08 4.40
CA ARG A 79 1.96 -1.83 4.48
C ARG A 79 0.78 -0.98 4.06
N VAL A 80 -0.15 -1.60 3.37
CA VAL A 80 -1.52 -1.15 3.28
C VAL A 80 -2.35 -1.90 4.31
N ARG A 81 -3.21 -1.17 5.04
CA ARG A 81 -4.20 -1.75 5.97
C ARG A 81 -5.56 -1.15 5.65
N VAL A 82 -6.49 -1.99 5.27
CA VAL A 82 -7.91 -1.64 5.16
C VAL A 82 -8.47 -1.36 6.55
N THR A 83 -9.19 -0.25 6.66
CA THR A 83 -9.80 0.21 7.92
C THR A 83 -11.31 0.20 7.89
N ALA A 84 -11.92 0.13 6.71
CA ALA A 84 -13.34 -0.12 6.52
C ALA A 84 -13.57 -0.90 5.22
N ALA A 85 -14.44 -1.90 5.27
CA ALA A 85 -14.86 -2.67 4.11
C ALA A 85 -16.25 -3.27 4.35
N ARG A 86 -17.05 -3.36 3.29
CA ARG A 86 -18.41 -3.95 3.33
C ARG A 86 -18.47 -5.44 3.00
N ALA A 87 -17.34 -6.04 2.65
CA ALA A 87 -17.20 -7.46 2.35
C ALA A 87 -15.73 -7.90 2.47
N ALA A 88 -15.46 -9.19 2.23
CA ALA A 88 -14.11 -9.75 2.27
C ALA A 88 -13.18 -9.07 1.27
N VAL A 89 -12.02 -8.58 1.74
CA VAL A 89 -11.06 -7.84 0.92
C VAL A 89 -10.08 -8.77 0.23
N ARG A 90 -9.91 -8.57 -1.08
CA ARG A 90 -8.83 -9.16 -1.88
C ARG A 90 -8.01 -8.05 -2.53
N THR A 91 -6.72 -7.98 -2.20
CA THR A 91 -5.79 -7.02 -2.78
C THR A 91 -5.07 -7.67 -3.96
N ALA A 92 -5.25 -7.11 -5.16
CA ALA A 92 -4.55 -7.58 -6.37
C ALA A 92 -3.11 -7.06 -6.41
N GLU A 93 -2.90 -5.81 -6.00
CA GLU A 93 -1.59 -5.18 -6.03
C GLU A 93 -1.39 -4.17 -4.90
N PHE A 94 -0.14 -4.10 -4.45
CA PHE A 94 0.40 -2.98 -3.70
C PHE A 94 1.72 -2.60 -4.37
N GLY A 95 1.70 -1.55 -5.18
CA GLY A 95 2.84 -1.01 -5.92
C GLY A 95 3.48 0.17 -5.18
N LEU A 96 4.81 0.23 -5.18
CA LEU A 96 5.62 1.26 -4.54
C LEU A 96 6.65 1.75 -5.54
N TYR A 97 6.66 3.06 -5.82
CA TYR A 97 7.46 3.66 -6.88
C TYR A 97 8.15 4.92 -6.42
N ARG A 98 9.29 5.20 -7.06
CA ARG A 98 9.94 6.51 -7.10
C ARG A 98 9.80 7.07 -8.51
N SER A 99 9.21 8.24 -8.65
CA SER A 99 9.20 8.94 -9.94
C SER A 99 10.61 9.42 -10.30
N ARG A 100 10.97 9.33 -11.59
CA ARG A 100 12.17 9.95 -12.13
C ARG A 100 11.81 11.40 -12.48
N THR A 101 12.54 12.34 -11.92
CA THR A 101 12.65 13.71 -12.43
C THR A 101 13.60 13.74 -13.61
#